data_AF-A0A962CMN0-F1
#
_entry.id   AF-A0A962CMN0-F1
#
_cell.length_a   1.000
_cell.length_b   1.000
_cell.length_c   1.000
_cell.angle_alpha   90.00
_cell.angle_beta   90.00
_cell.angle_gamma   90.00
#
_symmetry.space_group_name_H-M   'P 1'
#
loop_
_entity.id
_entity.type
_entity.pdbx_description
1 polymer ?
#
loop_
_entity_poly.entity_id
_entity_poly.type
_entity_poly.pdbx_seq_one_letter_code
_entity_poly.pdbx_strand_id
1 'polypeptide(L)' 'GITEANLSLLKQGKVKGVRFETLASICEYLRCQPGDLLKFEPEDTGEIAAANQ' A
#
# COMPACT_ATOMS: atom_id res chain seq x y z
N GLY A 1 -11.56 8.16 -10.38
CA GLY A 1 -11.05 7.12 -11.29
C GLY A 1 -9.55 7.26 -11.46
N ILE A 2 -8.81 6.16 -11.34
CA ILE A 2 -7.34 6.12 -11.50
C ILE A 2 -7.04 6.29 -13.00
N THR A 3 -6.16 7.23 -13.37
CA THR A 3 -5.68 7.37 -14.74
C THR A 3 -4.61 6.31 -15.05
N GLU A 4 -4.38 5.98 -16.33
CA GLU A 4 -3.30 5.06 -16.71
C GLU A 4 -1.91 5.53 -16.22
N ALA A 5 -1.68 6.84 -16.21
CA ALA A 5 -0.46 7.44 -15.65
C ALA A 5 -0.32 7.15 -14.15
N ASN A 6 -1.40 7.30 -13.36
CA ASN A 6 -1.39 6.95 -11.93
C ASN A 6 -1.20 5.44 -11.72
N LEU A 7 -1.79 4.61 -12.58
CA LEU A 7 -1.63 3.15 -12.50
C LEU A 7 -0.19 2.71 -12.78
N SER A 8 0.48 3.34 -13.76
CA SER A 8 1.90 3.08 -14.04
C SER A 8 2.81 3.44 -12.85
N LEU A 9 2.53 4.54 -12.16
CA LEU A 9 3.25 4.94 -10.95
C LEU A 9 3.02 3.98 -9.79
N LEU A 10 1.78 3.51 -9.60
CA LEU A 10 1.45 2.50 -8.58
C LEU A 10 2.24 1.22 -8.81
N LYS A 11 2.27 0.72 -10.05
CA LYS A 11 3.02 -0.49 -10.42
C LYS A 11 4.53 -0.36 -10.19
N GLN A 12 5.08 0.84 -10.34
CA GLN A 12 6.51 1.11 -10.11
C GLN A 12 6.84 1.40 -8.65
N GLY A 13 5.85 1.44 -7.74
CA GLY A 13 6.07 1.84 -6.34
C GLY A 13 6.47 3.31 -6.16
N LYS A 14 6.28 4.16 -7.18
CA LYS A 14 6.70 5.57 -7.17
C LYS A 14 5.61 6.54 -6.70
N VAL A 15 4.50 6.01 -6.21
CA VAL A 15 3.44 6.85 -5.65
C VAL A 15 3.80 7.34 -4.25
N LYS A 16 3.42 8.57 -3.95
CA LYS A 16 3.53 9.12 -2.58
C LYS A 16 2.38 8.71 -1.67
N GLY A 17 1.34 8.10 -2.23
CA GLY A 17 0.16 7.68 -1.49
C GLY A 17 -0.98 7.27 -2.42
N VAL A 18 -2.06 6.78 -1.82
CA VAL A 18 -3.28 6.35 -2.48
C VAL A 18 -4.47 7.03 -1.83
N ARG A 19 -5.50 7.38 -2.62
CA ARG A 19 -6.75 7.90 -2.07
C ARG A 19 -7.55 6.76 -1.42
N PHE A 20 -8.28 7.04 -0.35
CA PHE A 20 -9.14 6.03 0.28
C PHE A 20 -10.20 5.47 -0.66
N GLU A 21 -10.77 6.28 -1.56
CA GLU A 21 -11.70 5.80 -2.61
C GLU A 21 -11.07 4.70 -3.47
N THR A 22 -9.81 4.89 -3.85
CA THR A 22 -9.06 3.95 -4.68
C THR A 22 -8.76 2.67 -3.90
N LEU A 23 -8.32 2.80 -2.65
CA LEU A 23 -8.06 1.66 -1.77
C LEU A 23 -9.35 0.84 -1.55
N ALA A 24 -10.48 1.51 -1.32
CA ALA A 24 -11.78 0.86 -1.17
C ALA A 24 -12.18 0.08 -2.43
N SER A 25 -12.03 0.66 -3.62
CA SER A 25 -12.32 -0.04 -4.88
C SER A 25 -11.43 -1.26 -5.11
N ILE A 26 -10.16 -1.20 -4.69
CA ILE A 26 -9.25 -2.35 -4.75
C ILE A 26 -9.71 -3.44 -3.78
N CYS A 27 -10.04 -3.08 -2.53
CA CYS A 27 -10.56 -4.01 -1.53
C CYS A 27 -11.85 -4.69 -1.97
N GLU A 28 -12.76 -3.95 -2.60
CA GLU A 28 -14.01 -4.49 -3.15
C GLU A 28 -13.74 -5.51 -4.26
N TYR A 29 -12.85 -5.16 -5.20
CA TYR A 29 -12.47 -6.05 -6.31
C TYR A 29 -11.77 -7.33 -5.84
N LEU A 30 -10.82 -7.20 -4.89
CA LEU A 30 -10.04 -8.31 -4.35
C LEU A 30 -10.74 -9.07 -3.23
N ARG A 31 -11.89 -8.54 -2.74
CA ARG A 31 -12.60 -9.04 -1.56
C ARG A 31 -11.70 -9.18 -0.33
N CYS A 32 -10.93 -8.13 -0.04
CA CYS A 32 -10.00 -8.07 1.10
C CYS A 32 -10.27 -6.85 2.00
N GLN A 33 -9.57 -6.78 3.12
CA GLN A 33 -9.52 -5.60 4.00
C GLN A 33 -8.29 -4.74 3.69
N PRO A 34 -8.30 -3.44 4.05
CA PRO A 34 -7.12 -2.58 3.90
C PRO A 34 -5.86 -3.12 4.62
N GLY A 35 -6.05 -3.77 5.77
CA GLY A 35 -4.95 -4.40 6.52
C GLY A 35 -4.27 -5.56 5.79
N ASP A 36 -4.93 -6.16 4.79
CA ASP A 36 -4.35 -7.22 3.97
C ASP A 36 -3.39 -6.66 2.89
N LEU A 37 -3.50 -5.37 2.56
CA LEU A 37 -2.73 -4.70 1.50
C LEU A 37 -1.63 -3.79 2.03
N LEU A 38 -1.81 -3.25 3.24
CA LEU A 38 -0.92 -2.25 3.83
C LEU A 38 -0.04 -2.87 4.91
N LYS A 39 1.27 -2.78 4.71
CA LYS A 39 2.28 -3.08 5.72
C LYS A 39 3.13 -1.84 5.91
N PHE A 40 3.36 -1.45 7.16
CA PHE A 40 4.38 -0.46 7.47
C PHE A 40 5.74 -1.13 7.39
N GLU A 41 6.58 -0.67 6.47
CA GLU A 41 7.98 -1.02 6.40
C GLU A 41 8.77 0.22 6.82
N PRO A 42 9.39 0.24 8.01
CA PRO A 42 10.33 1.31 8.32
C PRO A 42 11.44 1.29 7.27
N GLU A 43 11.91 2.46 6.83
CA GLU A 43 13.13 2.50 6.03
C GLU A 43 14.24 1.75 6.78
N ASP A 44 15.08 1.03 6.04
CA ASP A 44 16.15 0.12 6.49
C ASP A 44 17.16 0.81 7.44
N THR A 45 16.73 1.21 8.64
CA THR A 45 17.57 1.26 9.82
C THR A 45 17.65 -0.17 10.30
N GLY A 46 18.64 -0.89 9.79
CA GLY A 46 18.95 -2.24 10.25
C GLY A 46 18.84 -2.34 11.77
N GLU A 47 18.19 -3.40 12.24
CA GLU A 47 18.00 -3.77 13.65
C GLU A 47 16.92 -3.04 14.47
N ILE A 48 15.62 -3.29 14.24
CA ILE A 48 14.65 -3.30 15.35
C ILE A 48 13.53 -4.35 15.13
N ALA A 49 13.89 -5.64 15.15
CA ALA A 49 12.93 -6.72 15.32
C ALA A 49 13.38 -7.66 16.45
N ALA A 50 13.56 -7.08 17.64
CA ALA A 50 13.76 -7.81 18.89
C ALA A 50 12.99 -7.11 20.02
N ALA A 51 11.71 -6.79 19.82
CA ALA A 51 10.81 -6.42 20.90
C ALA A 51 9.39 -6.56 20.35
N ASN A 52 8.76 -7.69 20.66
CA ASN A 52 7.33 -7.91 20.86
C ASN A 52 7.09 -9.43 20.86
N GLN A 53 7.69 -10.08 21.84
CA GLN A 53 7.20 -11.33 22.42
C GLN A 53 6.46 -10.94 23.70
#